data_AF-A0A3B9TXP0-F1
#
_entry.id   AF-A0A3B9TXP0-F1
#
_cell.length_a   1.000
_cell.length_b   1.000
_cell.length_c   1.000
_cell.angle_alpha   90.00
_cell.angle_beta   90.00
_cell.angle_gamma   90.00
#
_symmetry.space_group_name_H-M   'P 1'
#
loop_
_entity.id
_entity.type
_entity.pdbx_description
1 polymer ?
#
loop_
_entity_poly.entity_id
_entity_poly.type
_entity_poly.pdbx_seq_one_letter_code
_entity_poly.pdbx_strand_id
1 'polypeptide(L)' 'ALDRVWKTERFSWWLTNLTHRFNDDPFEQRMKEAELAYVTTSDAGRQMVAENYVGLPL' A
#
# COMPACT_ATOMS: atom_id res chain seq x y z
N ALA A 1 6.48 -20.83 -2.25
CA ALA A 1 5.20 -20.55 -2.94
C ALA A 1 4.21 -19.78 -2.06
N LEU A 2 3.80 -20.32 -0.90
CA LEU A 2 2.81 -19.68 -0.02
C LEU A 2 3.25 -18.30 0.51
N ASP A 3 4.52 -18.12 0.88
CA ASP A 3 5.03 -16.82 1.36
C ASP A 3 4.92 -15.70 0.32
N ARG A 4 5.14 -16.04 -0.95
CA ARG A 4 5.00 -15.09 -2.07
C ARG A 4 3.54 -14.68 -2.24
N VAL A 5 2.61 -15.63 -2.17
CA VAL A 5 1.17 -15.36 -2.24
C VAL A 5 0.77 -14.39 -1.13
N TRP A 6 1.14 -14.66 0.12
CA TRP A 6 0.79 -13.77 1.24
C TRP A 6 1.40 -12.38 1.13
N LYS A 7 2.61 -12.25 0.58
CA LYS A 7 3.21 -10.92 0.33
C LYS A 7 2.43 -10.15 -0.74
N THR A 8 2.01 -10.80 -1.82
CA THR A 8 1.15 -10.21 -2.85
C THR A 8 -0.19 -9.80 -2.28
N GLU A 9 -0.87 -10.70 -1.56
CA GLU A 9 -2.17 -10.40 -0.93
C GLU A 9 -2.09 -9.24 0.06
N ARG A 10 -1.04 -9.19 0.89
CA ARG A 10 -0.80 -8.07 1.82
C ARG A 10 -0.67 -6.74 1.07
N PHE A 11 0.04 -6.71 -0.06
CA PHE A 11 0.17 -5.49 -0.87
C PHE A 11 -1.15 -5.09 -1.51
N SER A 12 -1.88 -6.04 -2.11
CA SER A 12 -3.21 -5.80 -2.69
C SER A 12 -4.19 -5.25 -1.65
N TRP A 13 -4.22 -5.85 -0.45
CA TRP A 13 -5.03 -5.40 0.67
C TRP A 13 -4.65 -3.99 1.13
N TRP A 14 -3.35 -3.72 1.33
CA TRP A 14 -2.88 -2.39 1.75
C TRP A 14 -3.24 -1.31 0.73
N LEU A 15 -2.97 -1.56 -0.56
CA LEU A 15 -3.24 -0.60 -1.62
C LEU A 15 -4.74 -0.33 -1.76
N THR A 16 -5.57 -1.36 -1.62
CA THR A 16 -7.03 -1.22 -1.63
C THR A 16 -7.50 -0.32 -0.48
N ASN A 17 -7.01 -0.55 0.73
CA ASN A 17 -7.34 0.27 1.89
C ASN A 17 -6.89 1.73 1.73
N LEU A 18 -5.71 1.95 1.16
CA LEU A 18 -5.18 3.30 0.94
C LEU A 18 -5.97 4.09 -0.13
N THR A 19 -6.46 3.42 -1.17
CA THR A 19 -7.01 4.08 -2.37
C THR A 19 -8.54 4.12 -2.44
N HIS A 20 -9.25 3.45 -1.54
CA HIS A 20 -10.71 3.42 -1.50
C HIS A 20 -11.28 4.06 -0.24
N ARG A 21 -12.48 4.61 -0.37
CA ARG A 21 -13.30 5.09 0.76
C ARG A 21 -14.28 3.99 1.17
N PHE A 22 -14.19 3.56 2.41
CA PHE A 22 -15.08 2.53 2.99
C PHE A 22 -16.05 3.11 4.03
N ASN A 23 -15.66 4.22 4.65
CA ASN A 23 -16.45 5.00 5.59
C ASN A 23 -16.00 6.48 5.51
N ASP A 24 -16.68 7.33 6.27
CA ASP A 24 -16.37 8.76 6.38
C ASP A 24 -15.72 9.12 7.73
N ASP A 25 -14.95 8.21 8.35
CA ASP A 25 -14.20 8.50 9.57
C ASP A 25 -13.10 9.54 9.29
N PRO A 26 -13.16 10.74 9.90
CA PRO A 26 -12.17 11.79 9.65
C PRO A 26 -10.75 11.37 10.06
N PHE A 27 -10.59 10.53 11.09
CA PHE A 27 -9.27 10.06 11.51
C PHE A 27 -8.67 9.12 10.46
N GLU A 28 -9.44 8.14 10.01
CA GLU A 28 -9.00 7.20 8.98
C GLU A 28 -8.61 7.93 7.68
N GLN A 29 -9.42 8.91 7.26
CA GLN A 29 -9.13 9.72 6.08
C GLN A 29 -7.79 10.47 6.21
N ARG A 30 -7.50 11.06 7.38
CA ARG A 30 -6.22 11.75 7.62
C ARG A 30 -5.03 10.79 7.62
N MET A 31 -5.20 9.58 8.14
CA MET A 31 -4.15 8.55 8.11
C MET A 31 -3.87 8.10 6.67
N LYS A 32 -4.90 7.91 5.85
CA LYS A 32 -4.73 7.58 4.41
C LYS A 32 -4.03 8.69 3.64
N GLU A 33 -4.39 9.95 3.89
CA GLU A 33 -3.72 11.12 3.30
C GLU A 33 -2.23 11.17 3.66
N ALA A 34 -1.89 10.93 4.95
CA ALA A 34 -0.52 10.92 5.42
C ALA A 34 0.30 9.78 4.79
N GLU A 35 -0.26 8.58 4.71
CA GLU A 35 0.37 7.42 4.07
C GLU A 35 0.58 7.67 2.57
N LEU A 36 -0.43 8.21 1.88
CA LEU A 36 -0.34 8.54 0.45
C LEU A 36 0.75 9.59 0.19
N ALA A 37 0.82 10.62 1.04
CA ALA A 37 1.88 11.61 0.98
C ALA A 37 3.25 10.95 1.16
N TYR A 38 3.43 10.13 2.19
CA TYR A 38 4.69 9.42 2.44
C TYR A 38 5.13 8.57 1.24
N VAL A 39 4.25 7.74 0.68
CA VAL A 39 4.64 6.83 -0.42
C VAL A 39 4.91 7.55 -1.74
N THR A 40 4.34 8.75 -1.94
CA THR A 40 4.56 9.54 -3.15
C THR A 40 5.78 10.44 -3.04
N THR A 41 6.10 10.96 -1.85
CA THR A 41 7.21 11.90 -1.66
C THR A 41 8.52 11.28 -1.20
N SER A 42 8.49 10.14 -0.49
CA SER A 42 9.69 9.45 0.01
C SER A 42 10.27 8.48 -1.03
N ASP A 43 11.59 8.45 -1.18
CA ASP A 43 12.29 7.44 -1.99
C ASP A 43 12.00 6.01 -1.49
N ALA A 44 12.08 5.79 -0.17
CA ALA A 44 11.82 4.48 0.42
C ALA A 44 10.37 4.04 0.22
N GLY A 45 9.42 5.00 0.28
CA GLY A 45 8.01 4.75 0.01
C GLY A 45 7.76 4.36 -1.45
N ARG A 46 8.32 5.11 -2.39
CA ARG A 46 8.24 4.81 -3.83
C ARG A 46 8.87 3.45 -4.16
N GLN A 47 10.02 3.14 -3.58
CA GLN A 47 10.70 1.86 -3.76
C GLN A 47 9.83 0.70 -3.27
N MET A 48 9.25 0.80 -2.07
CA MET A 48 8.34 -0.21 -1.52
C MET A 48 7.15 -0.47 -2.46
N VAL A 49 6.52 0.59 -2.99
CA VAL A 49 5.41 0.42 -3.95
C VAL A 49 5.90 -0.25 -5.22
N ALA A 50 7.01 0.23 -5.81
CA ALA A 50 7.55 -0.31 -7.06
C ALA A 50 7.89 -1.80 -6.96
N GLU A 51 8.61 -2.22 -5.91
CA GLU A 51 9.02 -3.61 -5.68
C GLU A 51 7.81 -4.57 -5.58
N ASN A 52 6.74 -4.14 -4.92
CA ASN A 52 5.54 -4.96 -4.80
C ASN A 52 4.67 -4.91 -6.07
N TYR A 53 4.66 -3.79 -6.80
CA TYR A 53 3.84 -3.60 -7.99
C TYR A 53 4.37 -4.35 -9.22
N VAL A 54 5.70 -4.42 -9.42
CA VAL A 54 6.31 -5.19 -10.53
C VAL A 54 6.27 -6.70 -10.29
N GLY A 55 5.96 -7.12 -9.05
CA GLY A 55 5.87 -8.51 -8.64
C GLY A 55 7.17 -9.04 -8.05
N LEU A 56 7.03 -9.82 -6.97
CA LEU A 56 8.16 -10.42 -6.27
C LEU A 56 8.77 -11.59 -7.07
N PRO A 57 10.10 -11.81 -6.97
CA PRO A 57 10.79 -12.93 -7.60
C PRO A 57 10.14 -14.29 -7.31
N LEU A 58 10.30 -15.22 -8.26
CA LEU A 58 9.78 -16.60 -8.16
C LEU A 58 10.49 -17.41 -7.07
#